data_AF-A0A9P7C458-F1
#
_entry.id   AF-A0A9P7C458-F1
#
_cell.length_a   1.000
_cell.length_b   1.000
_cell.length_c   1.000
_cell.angle_alpha   90.00
_cell.angle_beta   90.00
_cell.angle_gamma   90.00
#
_symmetry.space_group_name_H-M   'P 1'
#
loop_
_entity.id
_entity.type
_entity.pdbx_description
1 polymer ?
#
loop_
_entity_poly.entity_id
_entity_poly.type
_entity_poly.pdbx_seq_one_letter_code
_entity_poly.pdbx_strand_id
1 'polypeptide(L)'
;MIYYPLSVLMLAGIREVLIINTPHEQALFQQLLGDGSQWGMDIQYAVQPSHDGLAQAYLIGRDFVAGKPSCLVLGDNIFHGTGLREVLKRADQRDAGATVFGYWVNDPERYGVAEFDKDGRVIDLVEKPESPRSNYAVTGLYFYDGNASEYAAELKPSPRGELEITDLNNRYLAEGNLHLEALGRGYAWLDTGTAGGMP
;
A
#
# COMPACT_ATOMS: atom_id res chain seq x y z
N MET A 1 -12.04 6.70 9.83
CA MET A 1 -11.11 6.53 8.70
C MET A 1 -10.99 5.08 8.26
N ILE A 2 -10.60 4.15 9.14
CA ILE A 2 -10.30 2.74 8.79
C ILE A 2 -11.33 1.98 7.93
N TYR A 3 -12.62 2.36 7.98
CA TYR A 3 -13.66 1.74 7.14
C TYR A 3 -13.41 1.92 5.64
N TYR A 4 -12.78 3.03 5.21
CA TYR A 4 -12.47 3.26 3.80
C TYR A 4 -11.47 2.23 3.25
N PRO A 5 -10.24 2.09 3.79
CA PRO A 5 -9.30 1.08 3.31
C PRO A 5 -9.80 -0.35 3.56
N LEU A 6 -10.53 -0.61 4.66
CA LEU A 6 -11.14 -1.91 4.88
C LEU A 6 -12.15 -2.26 3.77
N SER A 7 -12.97 -1.31 3.34
CA SER A 7 -13.90 -1.52 2.23
C SER A 7 -13.20 -1.79 0.90
N VAL A 8 -12.00 -1.24 0.68
CA VAL A 8 -11.16 -1.52 -0.50
C VAL A 8 -10.72 -2.98 -0.50
N LEU A 9 -10.23 -3.51 0.63
CA LEU A 9 -9.91 -4.93 0.78
C LEU A 9 -11.14 -5.82 0.52
N MET A 10 -12.30 -5.43 1.07
CA MET A 10 -13.56 -6.16 0.84
C MET A 10 -13.99 -6.14 -0.63
N LEU A 11 -13.77 -5.03 -1.35
CA LEU A 11 -14.07 -4.91 -2.78
C LEU A 11 -13.11 -5.74 -3.64
N ALA A 12 -11.86 -5.89 -3.21
CA ALA A 12 -10.89 -6.80 -3.82
C ALA A 12 -11.26 -8.28 -3.57
N GLY A 13 -12.15 -8.56 -2.61
CA GLY A 13 -12.58 -9.92 -2.26
C GLY A 13 -11.82 -10.54 -1.08
N ILE A 14 -10.96 -9.77 -0.42
CA ILE A 14 -10.15 -10.20 0.71
C ILE A 14 -11.01 -10.27 1.97
N ARG A 15 -10.87 -11.36 2.73
CA ARG A 15 -11.64 -11.64 3.96
C ARG A 15 -10.77 -11.86 5.19
N GLU A 16 -9.56 -12.35 5.03
CA GLU A 16 -8.55 -12.44 6.09
C GLU A 16 -7.73 -11.14 6.08
N VAL A 17 -7.75 -10.39 7.18
CA VAL A 17 -7.08 -9.09 7.28
C VAL A 17 -6.30 -8.98 8.58
N LEU A 18 -5.05 -8.52 8.49
CA LEU A 18 -4.26 -8.12 9.65
C LEU A 18 -4.28 -6.61 9.78
N ILE A 19 -4.74 -6.11 10.93
CA ILE A 19 -4.66 -4.69 11.29
C ILE A 19 -3.41 -4.49 12.13
N ILE A 20 -2.50 -3.66 11.63
CA ILE A 20 -1.26 -3.28 12.30
C ILE A 20 -1.42 -1.84 12.77
N ASN A 21 -1.25 -1.61 14.08
CA ASN A 21 -1.39 -0.29 14.67
C ASN A 21 -0.51 -0.15 15.91
N THR A 22 -0.45 1.06 16.48
CA THR A 22 0.37 1.31 17.68
C THR A 22 -0.20 0.62 18.94
N PRO A 23 0.62 0.33 19.97
CA PRO A 23 0.16 -0.40 21.16
C PRO A 23 -1.06 0.24 21.86
N HIS A 24 -1.16 1.57 21.86
CA HIS A 24 -2.21 2.29 22.59
C HIS A 24 -3.53 2.36 21.82
N GLU A 25 -3.50 2.21 20.49
CA GLU A 25 -4.71 2.24 19.65
C GLU A 25 -5.37 0.86 19.51
N GLN A 26 -4.67 -0.23 19.87
CA GLN A 26 -5.09 -1.60 19.54
C GLN A 26 -6.44 -1.95 20.19
N ALA A 27 -6.63 -1.55 21.44
CA ALA A 27 -7.89 -1.77 22.14
C ALA A 27 -9.07 -1.05 21.45
N LEU A 28 -8.84 0.14 20.88
CA LEU A 28 -9.87 0.92 20.19
C LEU A 28 -10.27 0.25 18.86
N PHE A 29 -9.29 -0.24 18.09
CA PHE A 29 -9.56 -0.97 16.85
C PHE A 29 -10.27 -2.30 17.10
N GLN A 30 -9.90 -3.03 18.15
CA GLN A 30 -10.58 -4.26 18.58
C GLN A 30 -12.01 -3.99 19.01
N GLN A 31 -12.25 -2.93 19.81
CA GLN A 31 -13.61 -2.55 20.21
C GLN A 31 -14.48 -2.14 19.02
N LEU A 32 -13.88 -1.46 18.03
CA LEU A 32 -14.60 -0.96 16.86
C LEU A 32 -14.95 -2.05 15.85
N LEU A 33 -14.01 -2.94 15.53
CA LEU A 33 -14.13 -3.89 14.42
C LEU A 33 -14.40 -5.33 14.88
N GLY A 34 -14.03 -5.67 16.11
CA GLY A 34 -14.11 -7.03 16.64
C GLY A 34 -13.26 -8.01 15.82
N ASP A 35 -13.68 -9.26 15.74
CA ASP A 35 -13.04 -10.27 14.87
C ASP A 35 -13.47 -10.13 13.39
N GLY A 36 -14.32 -9.15 13.05
CA GLY A 36 -14.85 -8.96 11.70
C GLY A 36 -15.95 -9.95 11.29
N SER A 37 -16.35 -10.89 12.14
CA SER A 37 -17.33 -11.93 11.83
C SER A 37 -18.71 -11.35 11.45
N GLN A 38 -19.07 -10.18 11.99
CA GLN A 38 -20.27 -9.42 11.62
C GLN A 38 -20.35 -9.06 10.12
N TRP A 39 -19.22 -9.06 9.40
CA TRP A 39 -19.14 -8.78 7.97
C TRP A 39 -18.66 -9.99 7.15
N GLY A 40 -18.54 -11.17 7.77
CA GLY A 40 -17.96 -12.36 7.15
C GLY A 40 -16.46 -12.23 6.87
N MET A 41 -15.75 -11.48 7.72
CA MET A 41 -14.30 -11.32 7.69
C MET A 41 -13.65 -12.04 8.87
N ASP A 42 -12.34 -12.28 8.77
CA ASP A 42 -11.44 -12.67 9.85
C ASP A 42 -10.41 -11.56 10.03
N ILE A 43 -10.58 -10.77 11.10
CA ILE A 43 -9.71 -9.65 11.42
C ILE A 43 -8.79 -10.03 12.59
N GLN A 44 -7.50 -10.03 12.32
CA GLN A 44 -6.45 -10.21 13.30
C GLN A 44 -5.73 -8.88 13.58
N TYR A 45 -5.01 -8.82 14.70
CA TYR A 45 -4.37 -7.59 15.16
C TYR A 45 -2.91 -7.85 15.50
N ALA A 46 -2.03 -6.95 15.07
CA ALA A 46 -0.64 -6.92 15.46
C ALA A 46 -0.20 -5.52 15.87
N VAL A 47 0.83 -5.45 16.71
CA VAL A 47 1.37 -4.20 17.23
C VAL A 47 2.57 -3.79 16.39
N GLN A 48 2.58 -2.51 15.98
CA GLN A 48 3.77 -1.82 15.51
C GLN A 48 4.35 -1.00 16.66
N PRO A 49 5.51 -1.39 17.25
CA PRO A 49 6.06 -0.69 18.42
C PRO A 49 6.52 0.74 18.13
N SER A 50 7.00 0.97 16.91
CA SER A 50 7.59 2.23 16.42
C SER A 50 7.33 2.41 14.93
N HIS A 51 7.28 3.66 14.47
CA HIS A 51 7.02 4.00 13.06
C HIS A 51 8.30 3.87 12.22
N ASP A 52 8.82 2.66 12.07
CA ASP A 52 10.11 2.41 11.39
C ASP A 52 9.94 2.18 9.88
N GLY A 53 8.90 2.77 9.28
CA GLY A 53 8.60 2.67 7.85
C GLY A 53 7.53 1.65 7.47
N LEU A 54 6.94 1.85 6.29
CA LEU A 54 5.78 1.08 5.81
C LEU A 54 6.11 -0.38 5.48
N ALA A 55 7.31 -0.68 5.01
CA ALA A 55 7.71 -2.05 4.69
C ALA A 55 7.83 -2.94 5.95
N GLN A 56 7.91 -2.34 7.15
CA GLN A 56 7.87 -3.07 8.42
C GLN A 56 6.57 -3.88 8.60
N ALA A 57 5.48 -3.51 7.92
CA ALA A 57 4.24 -4.29 7.90
C ALA A 57 4.46 -5.74 7.47
N TYR A 58 5.38 -5.98 6.53
CA TYR A 58 5.73 -7.31 6.04
C TYR A 58 6.67 -8.10 6.96
N LEU A 59 7.31 -7.43 7.92
CA LEU A 59 8.05 -8.08 9.00
C LEU A 59 7.11 -8.47 10.14
N ILE A 60 6.22 -7.56 10.53
CA ILE A 60 5.22 -7.78 11.59
C ILE A 60 4.21 -8.84 11.16
N GLY A 61 3.70 -8.74 9.93
CA GLY A 61 2.69 -9.63 9.38
C GLY A 61 3.24 -10.88 8.70
N ARG A 62 4.53 -11.20 8.85
CA ARG A 62 5.17 -12.31 8.12
C ARG A 62 4.45 -13.63 8.32
N ASP A 63 4.13 -13.97 9.56
CA ASP A 63 3.49 -15.24 9.90
C ASP A 63 2.01 -15.26 9.48
N PHE A 64 1.36 -14.09 9.39
CA PHE A 64 0.00 -13.95 8.88
C PHE A 64 -0.06 -14.16 7.36
N VAL A 65 0.85 -13.53 6.61
CA VAL A 65 0.93 -13.67 5.15
C VAL A 65 1.43 -15.07 4.77
N ALA A 66 2.37 -15.64 5.52
CA ALA A 66 2.83 -17.02 5.38
C ALA A 66 3.25 -17.42 3.95
N GLY A 67 3.92 -16.51 3.23
CA GLY A 67 4.38 -16.74 1.85
C GLY A 67 3.25 -16.79 0.82
N LYS A 68 2.03 -16.34 1.16
CA LYS A 68 0.91 -16.19 0.22
C LYS A 68 0.91 -14.79 -0.40
N PRO A 69 0.26 -14.59 -1.56
CA PRO A 69 -0.01 -13.25 -2.09
C PRO A 69 -0.79 -12.39 -1.10
N SER A 70 -0.55 -11.08 -1.13
CA SER A 70 -1.12 -10.15 -0.15
C SER A 70 -1.41 -8.78 -0.76
N CYS A 71 -2.33 -8.06 -0.12
CA CYS A 71 -2.64 -6.67 -0.42
C CYS A 71 -2.39 -5.82 0.84
N LEU A 72 -1.58 -4.78 0.70
CA LEU A 72 -1.32 -3.78 1.72
C LEU A 72 -2.07 -2.49 1.35
N VAL A 73 -2.81 -1.93 2.30
CA VAL A 73 -3.47 -0.63 2.16
C VAL A 73 -3.21 0.23 3.38
N LEU A 74 -2.90 1.51 3.19
CA LEU A 74 -2.67 2.45 4.28
C LEU A 74 -3.99 2.87 4.94
N GLY A 75 -3.99 2.96 6.28
CA GLY A 75 -5.20 3.17 7.09
C GLY A 75 -5.90 4.51 6.92
N ASP A 76 -5.21 5.48 6.31
CA ASP A 76 -5.60 6.87 6.08
C ASP A 76 -5.91 7.19 4.61
N ASN A 77 -5.83 6.19 3.73
CA ASN A 77 -6.06 6.33 2.30
C ASN A 77 -7.54 6.06 1.94
N ILE A 78 -8.12 6.97 1.15
CA ILE A 78 -9.48 6.84 0.60
C ILE A 78 -9.39 6.66 -0.91
N PHE A 79 -10.04 5.62 -1.41
CA PHE A 79 -10.20 5.35 -2.84
C PHE A 79 -11.68 5.36 -3.21
N HIS A 80 -12.03 6.13 -4.24
CA HIS A 80 -13.39 6.17 -4.77
C HIS A 80 -13.36 6.29 -6.28
N GLY A 81 -14.30 5.67 -6.99
CA GLY A 81 -14.42 5.82 -8.43
C GLY A 81 -15.14 4.66 -9.09
N THR A 82 -15.79 4.94 -10.21
CA THR A 82 -16.44 3.92 -11.03
C THR A 82 -15.38 2.98 -11.60
N GLY A 83 -15.57 1.68 -11.43
CA GLY A 83 -14.63 0.68 -11.94
C GLY A 83 -13.53 0.25 -10.97
N LEU A 84 -13.53 0.76 -9.72
CA LEU A 84 -12.49 0.44 -8.74
C LEU A 84 -12.41 -1.06 -8.47
N ARG A 85 -13.56 -1.74 -8.36
CA ARG A 85 -13.62 -3.19 -8.15
C ARG A 85 -12.91 -3.95 -9.28
N GLU A 86 -13.11 -3.53 -10.53
CA GLU A 86 -12.51 -4.14 -11.70
C GLU A 86 -11.00 -3.91 -11.74
N VAL A 87 -10.54 -2.74 -11.29
CA VAL A 87 -9.10 -2.43 -11.13
C VAL A 87 -8.47 -3.35 -10.08
N LEU A 88 -9.08 -3.45 -8.89
CA LEU A 88 -8.59 -4.31 -7.81
C LEU A 88 -8.54 -5.78 -8.24
N LYS A 89 -9.59 -6.26 -8.92
CA LYS A 89 -9.65 -7.64 -9.42
C LYS A 89 -8.55 -7.93 -10.45
N ARG A 90 -8.19 -6.98 -11.31
CA ARG A 90 -7.08 -7.17 -12.27
C ARG A 90 -5.73 -7.26 -11.57
N ALA A 91 -5.52 -6.48 -10.52
CA ALA A 91 -4.30 -6.57 -9.71
C ALA A 91 -4.22 -7.92 -8.97
N ASP A 92 -5.33 -8.36 -8.39
CA ASP A 92 -5.45 -9.66 -7.69
C ASP A 92 -5.24 -10.87 -8.61
N GLN A 93 -5.55 -10.76 -9.90
CA GLN A 93 -5.34 -11.81 -10.90
C GLN A 93 -3.87 -12.03 -11.30
N ARG A 94 -2.95 -11.21 -10.80
CA ARG A 94 -1.51 -11.35 -11.09
C ARG A 94 -0.88 -12.23 -10.02
N ASP A 95 -0.64 -13.49 -10.36
CA ASP A 95 -0.07 -14.48 -9.44
C ASP A 95 1.40 -14.21 -9.04
N ALA A 96 2.10 -13.35 -9.79
CA ALA A 96 3.52 -13.07 -9.60
C ALA A 96 3.83 -11.57 -9.74
N GLY A 97 4.81 -11.13 -8.97
CA GLY A 97 5.30 -9.76 -8.94
C GLY A 97 4.50 -8.86 -8.01
N ALA A 98 4.59 -7.56 -8.28
CA ALA A 98 3.94 -6.51 -7.52
C ALA A 98 3.07 -5.63 -8.43
N THR A 99 1.95 -5.16 -7.92
CA THR A 99 1.14 -4.12 -8.56
C THR A 99 0.98 -2.93 -7.62
N VAL A 100 1.36 -1.76 -8.10
CA VAL A 100 1.16 -0.48 -7.42
C VAL A 100 0.23 0.40 -8.24
N PHE A 101 -0.47 1.31 -7.58
CA PHE A 101 -1.39 2.21 -8.26
C PHE A 101 -0.80 3.61 -8.32
N GLY A 102 -0.66 4.14 -9.53
CA GLY A 102 -0.18 5.49 -9.78
C GLY A 102 -1.34 6.47 -9.92
N TYR A 103 -1.27 7.62 -9.27
CA TYR A 103 -2.26 8.69 -9.38
C TYR A 103 -1.57 10.02 -9.64
N TRP A 104 -2.14 10.82 -10.55
CA TRP A 104 -1.58 12.12 -10.88
C TRP A 104 -1.90 13.15 -9.78
N VAL A 105 -0.87 13.79 -9.23
CA VAL A 105 -1.00 14.82 -8.18
C VAL A 105 -0.27 16.11 -8.54
N ASN A 106 -0.61 17.20 -7.85
CA ASN A 106 0.06 18.50 -8.04
C ASN A 106 1.34 18.63 -7.20
N ASP A 107 1.44 17.86 -6.11
CA ASP A 107 2.47 17.91 -5.07
C ASP A 107 3.17 16.53 -4.92
N PRO A 108 3.80 16.00 -5.98
CA PRO A 108 4.39 14.64 -5.99
C PRO A 108 5.56 14.46 -5.02
N GLU A 109 6.26 15.52 -4.62
CA GLU A 109 7.41 15.49 -3.69
C GLU A 109 7.07 14.92 -2.30
N ARG A 110 5.78 14.78 -1.99
CA ARG A 110 5.29 14.25 -0.71
C ARG A 110 5.19 12.72 -0.68
N TYR A 111 5.33 12.06 -1.82
CA TYR A 111 5.04 10.63 -2.00
C TYR A 111 6.20 9.89 -2.68
N GLY A 112 6.09 8.58 -2.80
CA GLY A 112 6.86 7.81 -3.78
C GLY A 112 6.43 8.16 -5.20
N VAL A 113 7.35 8.60 -6.05
CA VAL A 113 7.06 9.07 -7.42
C VAL A 113 7.60 8.08 -8.43
N ALA A 114 6.74 7.70 -9.39
CA ALA A 114 7.16 6.85 -10.49
C ALA A 114 7.83 7.67 -11.60
N GLU A 115 9.02 7.24 -12.03
CA GLU A 115 9.69 7.80 -13.20
C GLU A 115 9.43 6.93 -14.43
N PHE A 116 9.24 7.57 -15.58
CA PHE A 116 8.92 6.89 -16.83
C PHE A 116 9.99 7.12 -17.89
N ASP A 117 10.25 6.12 -18.72
CA ASP A 117 10.98 6.30 -19.96
C ASP A 117 10.12 6.98 -21.05
N LYS A 118 10.71 7.14 -22.24
CA LYS A 118 10.04 7.77 -23.40
C LYS A 118 8.85 6.95 -23.93
N ASP A 119 8.82 5.66 -23.63
CA ASP A 119 7.77 4.73 -24.05
C ASP A 119 6.68 4.57 -22.97
N GLY A 120 6.81 5.30 -21.86
CA GLY A 120 5.85 5.28 -20.74
C GLY A 120 6.02 4.10 -19.78
N ARG A 121 7.18 3.42 -19.79
CA ARG A 121 7.48 2.33 -18.84
C ARG A 121 8.09 2.89 -17.57
N VAL A 122 7.71 2.33 -16.43
CA VAL A 122 8.32 2.67 -15.14
C VAL A 122 9.77 2.22 -15.14
N ILE A 123 10.69 3.14 -14.86
CA ILE A 123 12.14 2.88 -14.81
C ILE A 123 12.73 3.07 -13.42
N ASP A 124 12.07 3.84 -12.57
CA ASP A 124 12.50 4.07 -11.19
C ASP A 124 11.29 4.48 -10.33
N LEU A 125 11.39 4.26 -9.02
CA LEU A 125 10.51 4.85 -8.03
C LEU A 125 11.35 5.58 -6.99
N VAL A 126 11.05 6.85 -6.75
CA VAL A 126 11.84 7.68 -5.82
C VAL A 126 10.96 8.13 -4.67
N GLU A 127 11.37 7.83 -3.44
CA GLU A 127 10.66 8.25 -2.23
C GLU A 127 10.89 9.74 -1.97
N LYS A 128 9.82 10.54 -1.97
CA LYS A 128 9.80 11.97 -1.64
C LYS A 128 10.92 12.76 -2.34
N PRO A 129 10.98 12.75 -3.68
CA PRO A 129 12.05 13.40 -4.42
C PRO A 129 11.99 14.92 -4.26
N GLU A 130 13.13 15.57 -4.05
CA GLU A 130 13.23 17.05 -4.05
C GLU A 130 12.94 17.66 -5.44
N SER A 131 13.14 16.89 -6.50
CA SER A 131 12.91 17.30 -7.90
C SER A 131 12.23 16.16 -8.67
N PRO A 132 10.91 15.98 -8.50
CA PRO A 132 10.16 14.89 -9.10
C PRO A 132 10.21 14.94 -10.62
N ARG A 133 10.50 13.80 -11.27
CA ARG A 133 10.53 13.70 -12.74
C ARG A 133 9.18 13.40 -13.37
N SER A 134 8.16 13.14 -12.56
CA SER A 134 6.78 12.99 -12.99
C SER A 134 5.82 13.44 -11.89
N ASN A 135 4.55 13.57 -12.24
CA ASN A 135 3.47 13.88 -11.30
C ASN A 135 2.70 12.63 -10.84
N TYR A 136 3.19 11.41 -11.15
CA TYR A 136 2.53 10.18 -10.73
C TYR A 136 3.06 9.72 -9.38
N ALA A 137 2.27 9.99 -8.34
CA ALA A 137 2.49 9.44 -7.02
C ALA A 137 1.99 7.99 -6.96
N VAL A 138 2.76 7.13 -6.30
CA VAL A 138 2.35 5.79 -5.89
C VAL A 138 1.42 5.95 -4.69
N THR A 139 0.19 5.50 -4.83
CA THR A 139 -0.82 5.57 -3.76
C THR A 139 -0.54 4.56 -2.64
N GLY A 140 -1.24 4.69 -1.51
CA GLY A 140 -1.15 3.77 -0.39
C GLY A 140 -1.86 2.42 -0.57
N LEU A 141 -1.82 1.83 -1.77
CA LEU A 141 -2.41 0.52 -2.08
C LEU A 141 -1.43 -0.30 -2.92
N TYR A 142 -1.17 -1.52 -2.48
CA TYR A 142 -0.12 -2.37 -3.04
C TYR A 142 -0.58 -3.83 -3.06
N PHE A 143 -0.39 -4.51 -4.18
CA PHE A 143 -0.54 -5.96 -4.28
C PHE A 143 0.84 -6.57 -4.48
N TYR A 144 1.12 -7.67 -3.78
CA TYR A 144 2.37 -8.40 -3.90
C TYR A 144 2.12 -9.90 -3.95
N ASP A 145 3.03 -10.61 -4.60
CA ASP A 145 3.13 -12.07 -4.49
C ASP A 145 3.69 -12.50 -3.12
N GLY A 146 3.92 -13.80 -2.96
CA GLY A 146 4.40 -14.41 -1.71
C GLY A 146 5.78 -13.99 -1.24
N ASN A 147 6.57 -13.27 -2.06
CA ASN A 147 7.96 -12.92 -1.74
C ASN A 147 8.08 -11.62 -0.93
N ALA A 148 6.98 -10.87 -0.73
CA ALA A 148 7.02 -9.54 -0.10
C ALA A 148 7.69 -9.52 1.27
N SER A 149 7.41 -10.51 2.13
CA SER A 149 8.05 -10.62 3.45
C SER A 149 9.54 -10.93 3.39
N GLU A 150 9.98 -11.73 2.41
CA GLU A 150 11.39 -12.05 2.22
C GLU A 150 12.14 -10.82 1.71
N TYR A 151 11.59 -10.16 0.70
CA TYR A 151 12.15 -8.93 0.15
C TYR A 151 12.19 -7.79 1.18
N ALA A 152 11.14 -7.64 2.00
CA ALA A 152 11.11 -6.66 3.08
C ALA A 152 12.19 -6.91 4.15
N ALA A 153 12.54 -8.18 4.41
CA ALA A 153 13.57 -8.54 5.40
C ALA A 153 15.00 -8.22 4.94
N GLU A 154 15.22 -8.07 3.63
CA GLU A 154 16.51 -7.70 3.05
C GLU A 154 16.73 -6.18 2.98
N LEU A 155 15.67 -5.39 3.20
CA LEU A 155 15.74 -3.93 3.13
C LEU A 155 16.61 -3.36 4.24
N LYS A 156 17.25 -2.24 3.92
CA LYS A 156 17.99 -1.44 4.89
C LYS A 156 17.22 -0.16 5.17
N PRO A 157 17.28 0.37 6.40
CA PRO A 157 16.68 1.67 6.69
C PRO A 157 17.22 2.75 5.75
N SER A 158 16.34 3.62 5.26
CA SER A 158 16.68 4.78 4.45
C SER A 158 17.49 5.80 5.28
N PRO A 159 18.00 6.89 4.68
CA PRO A 159 18.61 7.98 5.44
C PRO A 159 17.68 8.60 6.50
N ARG A 160 16.36 8.37 6.40
CA ARG A 160 15.34 8.79 7.38
C ARG A 160 15.17 7.78 8.52
N GLY A 161 15.83 6.62 8.45
CA GLY A 161 15.72 5.54 9.42
C GLY A 161 14.49 4.65 9.23
N GLU A 162 13.80 4.75 8.09
CA GLU A 162 12.56 4.03 7.79
C GLU A 162 12.83 2.90 6.77
N LEU A 163 12.15 1.75 6.92
CA LEU A 163 12.03 0.73 5.89
C LEU A 163 10.97 1.17 4.87
N GLU A 164 11.44 1.75 3.76
CA GLU A 164 10.57 2.37 2.78
C GLU A 164 9.86 1.31 1.92
N ILE A 165 8.55 1.49 1.72
CA ILE A 165 7.80 0.65 0.77
C ILE A 165 8.27 0.88 -0.67
N THR A 166 8.79 2.08 -0.97
CA THR A 166 9.39 2.41 -2.27
C THR A 166 10.61 1.54 -2.56
N ASP A 167 11.43 1.21 -1.55
CA ASP A 167 12.56 0.28 -1.73
C ASP A 167 12.07 -1.15 -1.99
N LEU A 168 11.00 -1.60 -1.33
CA LEU A 168 10.35 -2.88 -1.64
C LEU A 168 9.84 -2.89 -3.09
N ASN A 169 9.19 -1.82 -3.54
CA ASN A 169 8.70 -1.72 -4.92
C ASN A 169 9.85 -1.73 -5.93
N ASN A 170 10.94 -1.02 -5.65
CA ASN A 170 12.15 -1.02 -6.48
C ASN A 170 12.82 -2.39 -6.55
N ARG A 171 12.75 -3.19 -5.49
CA ARG A 171 13.21 -4.59 -5.49
C ARG A 171 12.46 -5.43 -6.52
N TYR A 172 11.14 -5.25 -6.66
CA TYR A 172 10.34 -5.90 -7.72
C TYR A 172 10.61 -5.29 -9.11
N LEU A 173 10.81 -3.97 -9.18
CA LEU A 173 11.10 -3.27 -10.44
C LEU A 173 12.43 -3.74 -11.05
N ALA A 174 13.46 -3.94 -10.23
CA ALA A 174 14.76 -4.45 -10.64
C ALA A 174 14.69 -5.86 -11.26
N GLU A 175 13.69 -6.67 -10.88
CA GLU A 175 13.42 -7.97 -11.50
C GLU A 175 12.51 -7.89 -12.74
N GLY A 176 12.03 -6.70 -13.11
CA GLY A 176 11.04 -6.53 -14.17
C GLY A 176 9.64 -7.01 -13.77
N ASN A 177 9.37 -7.20 -12.48
CA ASN A 177 8.15 -7.78 -11.94
C ASN A 177 7.23 -6.75 -11.26
N LEU A 178 7.53 -5.46 -11.35
CA LEU A 178 6.66 -4.38 -10.88
C LEU A 178 5.72 -3.91 -12.00
N HIS A 179 4.44 -3.85 -11.71
CA HIS A 179 3.41 -3.27 -12.56
C HIS A 179 2.84 -2.01 -11.92
N LEU A 180 2.73 -0.94 -12.70
CA LEU A 180 2.01 0.27 -12.29
C LEU A 180 0.67 0.33 -13.03
N GLU A 181 -0.42 0.31 -12.27
CA GLU A 181 -1.77 0.56 -12.75
C GLU A 181 -2.13 2.04 -12.55
N ALA A 182 -2.30 2.78 -13.64
CA ALA A 182 -2.61 4.21 -13.57
C ALA A 182 -4.10 4.43 -13.27
N LEU A 183 -4.39 5.04 -12.13
CA LEU A 183 -5.71 5.52 -11.76
C LEU A 183 -6.00 6.84 -12.47
N GLY A 184 -6.81 6.78 -13.53
CA GLY A 184 -7.20 7.98 -14.28
C GLY A 184 -8.08 8.94 -13.49
N ARG A 185 -8.33 10.12 -14.06
CA ARG A 185 -9.15 11.22 -13.48
C ARG A 185 -10.57 10.86 -13.01
N GLY A 186 -11.07 9.67 -13.33
CA GLY A 186 -12.37 9.18 -12.88
C GLY A 186 -12.35 8.58 -11.46
N TYR A 187 -11.15 8.41 -10.89
CA TYR A 187 -10.94 8.03 -9.50
C TYR A 187 -10.65 9.27 -8.66
N ALA A 188 -11.01 9.21 -7.39
CA ALA A 188 -10.53 10.09 -6.36
C ALA A 188 -9.65 9.26 -5.41
N TRP A 189 -8.42 9.74 -5.23
CA TRP A 189 -7.52 9.29 -4.19
C TRP A 189 -7.28 10.45 -3.22
N LEU A 190 -7.48 10.20 -1.93
CA LEU A 190 -7.22 11.17 -0.87
C LEU A 190 -6.34 10.52 0.20
N ASP A 191 -5.24 11.18 0.51
CA ASP A 191 -4.40 10.87 1.67
C ASP A 191 -4.73 11.86 2.79
N THR A 192 -5.22 11.32 3.92
CA THR A 192 -5.62 12.13 5.08
C THR A 192 -4.55 12.24 6.15
N GLY A 193 -3.35 11.70 5.93
CA GLY A 193 -2.23 11.72 6.87
C GLY A 193 -1.61 13.10 7.12
N THR A 194 -1.89 14.09 6.27
CA THR A 194 -1.45 15.48 6.48
C THR A 194 -2.60 16.40 6.86
N ALA A 195 -2.41 17.21 7.91
CA ALA A 195 -3.39 18.17 8.42
C ALA A 195 -3.91 19.22 7.41
N GLY A 196 -3.35 19.27 6.20
CA GLY A 196 -3.83 20.13 5.08
C GLY A 196 -4.72 19.41 4.06
N GLY A 197 -5.08 18.14 4.25
CA GLY A 197 -5.80 17.32 3.28
C GLY A 197 -7.34 17.40 3.31
N MET A 198 -7.93 18.15 4.24
CA MET A 198 -9.37 18.46 4.22
C MET A 198 -9.57 19.88 3.72
N PRO A 199 -10.23 20.10 2.57
CA PRO A 199 -10.66 21.43 2.16
C PRO A 199 -11.72 22.02 3.10
#